data_AF-A0A7Y4ERM9-F1
#
_entry.id   AF-A0A7Y4ERM9-F1
#
_cell.length_a   1.000
_cell.length_b   1.000
_cell.length_c   1.000
_cell.angle_alpha   90.00
_cell.angle_beta   90.00
_cell.angle_gamma   90.00
#
_symmetry.space_group_name_H-M   'P 1'
#
loop_
_entity.id
_entity.type
_entity.pdbx_description
1 polymer ?
#
loop_
_entity_poly.entity_id
_entity_poly.type
_entity_poly.pdbx_seq_one_letter_code
_entity_poly.pdbx_strand_id
1 'polypeptide(L)'
;MTNKSIPTIYIPLEKFHIVPIVGLSPEQLKISAKKTSQDREKISHTTKLNAIAKRLGIKGGFASYEREYHEAMLPFMATNNLIKRKDLLKHLNGGDYNLYFPFSHQLVSERLFFFEGATPQMLFTGHDFDFSGPVSWHREDLHNALHEDRDWSDIILGNYHIRRAVEENFDVSTLPYRQQQLLELDVTTEITVRLIDQSGLPSLLDFLNTKEAKPKKREIRYKQVSVKILELILLQNRNGSSSIYHLLGNTLTDIPSQQEYIKLYASNKVPAEDVEKDLKSDKYLQMLLTKLIEEGNSGWVKVLPYNDNLIFLSDDRGNYDFVIKNQRGKVFNHQLFGNNLKRADIPSFIEDYRFERWYYFDYEGNRELDEHNSEKHYYLNGGTASNYPGSQTILREYYQDKGIYHSVNKTSNTRLDDFTQVSINEKEMMVSELITIGDLIYFLEQHPDYCENRQGDSLAPVNSERDITLPASCTFFDVLAYVNWMEKQTDTPLRLLTCSEYKSLRGENWSEPKRGQGSDMSFVNGVGDVYHSHPPFMPQSDFDSLHLRYQQPLNNFKVNELKFIDSNFFCEWLLEGVQIRSSSLTSFYMNDYVLRSSGPQDSTGKYKGMKTGFRLCYELAKH
;
A
#
# COMPACT_ATOMS: atom_id res chain seq x y z
N MET A 1 -29.03 2.94 -9.34
CA MET A 1 -28.91 1.84 -8.36
C MET A 1 -27.91 0.84 -8.93
N THR A 2 -26.67 0.84 -8.42
CA THR A 2 -25.63 -0.08 -8.88
C THR A 2 -25.93 -1.47 -8.35
N ASN A 3 -26.08 -2.44 -9.25
CA ASN A 3 -26.14 -3.85 -8.89
C ASN A 3 -24.79 -4.21 -8.25
N LYS A 4 -24.70 -4.17 -6.91
CA LYS A 4 -23.46 -4.38 -6.13
C LYS A 4 -22.82 -5.77 -6.34
N SER A 5 -23.40 -6.61 -7.19
CA SER A 5 -22.94 -7.96 -7.51
C SER A 5 -21.95 -8.05 -8.66
N ILE A 6 -21.81 -7.01 -9.50
CA ILE A 6 -20.90 -7.05 -10.67
C ILE A 6 -19.59 -6.33 -10.32
N PRO A 7 -18.44 -7.02 -10.43
CA PRO A 7 -17.16 -6.43 -10.10
C PRO A 7 -16.79 -5.34 -11.11
N THR A 8 -16.24 -4.24 -10.60
CA THR A 8 -15.65 -3.17 -11.42
C THR A 8 -14.14 -3.36 -11.43
N ILE A 9 -13.58 -3.55 -12.62
CA ILE A 9 -12.14 -3.62 -12.83
C ILE A 9 -11.67 -2.31 -13.46
N TYR A 10 -10.39 -1.99 -13.36
CA TYR A 10 -9.86 -0.72 -13.86
C TYR A 10 -8.75 -0.95 -14.88
N ILE A 11 -8.80 -0.19 -15.97
CA ILE A 11 -7.75 -0.20 -16.99
C ILE A 11 -6.95 1.11 -16.90
N PRO A 12 -5.63 1.04 -16.62
CA PRO A 12 -4.77 2.20 -16.76
C PRO A 12 -4.54 2.52 -18.24
N LEU A 13 -4.78 3.78 -18.59
CA LEU A 13 -4.46 4.35 -19.88
C LEU A 13 -3.29 5.33 -19.76
N GLU A 14 -2.80 5.77 -20.91
CA GLU A 14 -1.80 6.84 -21.02
C GLU A 14 -2.26 8.12 -20.29
N LYS A 15 -1.30 8.96 -19.92
CA LYS A 15 -1.54 10.25 -19.24
C LYS A 15 -2.32 10.07 -17.91
N PHE A 16 -2.10 8.96 -17.23
CA PHE A 16 -2.65 8.63 -15.90
C PHE A 16 -4.18 8.60 -15.83
N HIS A 17 -4.84 8.25 -16.94
CA HIS A 17 -6.27 8.05 -16.99
C HIS A 17 -6.63 6.64 -16.55
N ILE A 18 -7.75 6.49 -15.85
CA ILE A 18 -8.21 5.20 -15.34
C ILE A 18 -9.65 4.97 -15.76
N VAL A 19 -9.90 3.92 -16.53
CA VAL A 19 -11.23 3.57 -17.01
C VAL A 19 -11.84 2.45 -16.16
N PRO A 20 -13.00 2.66 -15.52
CA PRO A 20 -13.73 1.58 -14.87
C PRO A 20 -14.46 0.73 -15.91
N ILE A 21 -14.28 -0.60 -15.89
CA ILE A 21 -14.96 -1.54 -16.77
C ILE A 21 -15.94 -2.39 -15.96
N VAL A 22 -17.20 -2.34 -16.36
CA VAL A 22 -18.32 -3.08 -15.73
C VAL A 22 -18.99 -4.06 -16.68
N GLY A 23 -18.48 -4.20 -17.89
CA GLY A 23 -18.94 -5.16 -18.90
C GLY A 23 -18.30 -4.87 -20.26
N LEU A 24 -18.60 -5.73 -21.23
CA LEU A 24 -17.98 -5.73 -22.55
C LEU A 24 -18.91 -5.24 -23.66
N SER A 25 -20.19 -4.94 -23.39
CA SER A 25 -21.04 -4.41 -24.47
C SER A 25 -20.53 -3.04 -24.95
N PRO A 26 -20.66 -2.70 -26.24
CA PRO A 26 -20.26 -1.39 -26.73
C PRO A 26 -20.88 -0.23 -25.96
N GLU A 27 -22.14 -0.35 -25.53
CA GLU A 27 -22.85 0.63 -24.72
C GLU A 27 -22.22 0.78 -23.33
N GLN A 28 -21.88 -0.34 -22.69
CA GLN A 28 -21.20 -0.35 -21.40
C GLN A 28 -19.82 0.31 -21.49
N LEU A 29 -19.05 0.02 -22.55
CA LEU A 29 -17.73 0.64 -22.76
C LEU A 29 -17.84 2.14 -23.08
N LYS A 30 -18.87 2.58 -23.79
CA LYS A 30 -19.20 4.01 -23.97
C LYS A 30 -19.49 4.69 -22.63
N ILE A 31 -20.21 4.02 -21.73
CA ILE A 31 -20.45 4.54 -20.37
C ILE A 31 -19.14 4.58 -19.57
N SER A 32 -18.31 3.54 -19.65
CA SER A 32 -17.00 3.47 -19.01
C SER A 32 -16.05 4.60 -19.44
N ALA A 33 -15.99 4.91 -20.74
CA ALA A 33 -15.20 6.01 -21.28
C ALA A 33 -15.65 7.39 -20.77
N LYS A 34 -16.94 7.56 -20.44
CA LYS A 34 -17.45 8.80 -19.81
C LYS A 34 -17.09 8.89 -18.32
N LYS A 35 -16.93 7.75 -17.65
CA LYS A 35 -16.61 7.64 -16.21
C LYS A 35 -15.10 7.55 -15.91
N THR A 36 -14.26 7.80 -16.90
CA THR A 36 -12.80 7.80 -16.73
C THR A 36 -12.37 8.79 -15.65
N SER A 37 -11.64 8.30 -14.65
CA SER A 37 -10.92 9.15 -13.71
C SER A 37 -9.69 9.73 -14.40
N GLN A 38 -9.40 11.00 -14.16
CA GLN A 38 -8.29 11.73 -14.80
C GLN A 38 -7.57 12.60 -13.77
N ASP A 39 -6.34 12.99 -14.10
CA ASP A 39 -5.57 13.98 -13.34
C ASP A 39 -5.86 15.40 -13.87
N ARG A 40 -5.00 15.95 -14.73
CA ARG A 40 -5.17 17.30 -15.33
C ARG A 40 -5.47 17.26 -16.83
N GLU A 41 -4.81 16.40 -17.58
CA GLU A 41 -4.96 16.38 -19.04
C GLU A 41 -6.30 15.81 -19.46
N LYS A 42 -7.01 16.52 -20.35
CA LYS A 42 -8.23 16.02 -20.97
C LYS A 42 -7.87 15.23 -22.23
N ILE A 43 -8.26 13.96 -22.28
CA ILE A 43 -8.24 13.17 -23.54
C ILE A 43 -9.66 13.07 -24.12
N SER A 44 -9.75 13.08 -25.45
CA SER A 44 -11.04 13.02 -26.15
C SER A 44 -11.77 11.70 -25.87
N HIS A 45 -13.10 11.72 -25.95
CA HIS A 45 -13.92 10.52 -25.78
C HIS A 45 -13.55 9.41 -26.78
N THR A 46 -13.28 9.77 -28.03
CA THR A 46 -12.86 8.82 -29.07
C THR A 46 -11.50 8.19 -28.75
N THR A 47 -10.55 8.98 -28.22
CA THR A 47 -9.25 8.47 -27.77
C THR A 47 -9.42 7.45 -26.66
N LYS A 48 -10.29 7.72 -25.67
CA LYS A 48 -10.60 6.78 -24.59
C LYS A 48 -11.15 5.47 -25.12
N LEU A 49 -12.12 5.53 -26.03
CA LEU A 49 -12.73 4.34 -26.64
C LEU A 49 -11.72 3.51 -27.43
N ASN A 50 -10.87 4.14 -28.24
CA ASN A 50 -9.84 3.43 -28.99
C ASN A 50 -8.79 2.79 -28.06
N ALA A 51 -8.43 3.47 -26.97
CA ALA A 51 -7.52 2.92 -25.97
C ALA A 51 -8.12 1.71 -25.24
N ILE A 52 -9.42 1.74 -24.91
CA ILE A 52 -10.16 0.59 -24.35
C ILE A 52 -10.15 -0.58 -25.34
N ALA A 53 -10.49 -0.35 -26.61
CA ALA A 53 -10.49 -1.39 -27.64
C ALA A 53 -9.12 -2.07 -27.79
N LYS A 54 -8.03 -1.27 -27.80
CA LYS A 54 -6.66 -1.77 -27.85
C LYS A 54 -6.33 -2.62 -26.61
N ARG A 55 -6.75 -2.19 -25.41
CA ARG A 55 -6.53 -2.93 -24.16
C ARG A 55 -7.28 -4.26 -24.10
N LEU A 56 -8.39 -4.38 -24.84
CA LEU A 56 -9.14 -5.64 -25.05
C LEU A 56 -8.57 -6.53 -26.17
N GLY A 57 -7.41 -6.18 -26.72
CA GLY A 57 -6.73 -6.96 -27.77
C GLY A 57 -7.25 -6.72 -29.19
N ILE A 58 -8.10 -5.72 -29.40
CA ILE A 58 -8.72 -5.49 -30.71
C ILE A 58 -7.87 -4.51 -31.53
N LYS A 59 -7.50 -4.94 -32.74
CA LYS A 59 -6.77 -4.09 -33.70
C LYS A 59 -7.74 -3.09 -34.34
N GLY A 60 -7.29 -1.84 -34.48
CA GLY A 60 -8.09 -0.74 -35.04
C GLY A 60 -8.72 0.15 -33.97
N GLY A 61 -9.83 0.80 -34.34
CA GLY A 61 -10.56 1.70 -33.44
C GLY A 61 -11.78 1.05 -32.81
N PHE A 62 -12.58 1.83 -32.08
CA PHE A 62 -13.76 1.33 -31.40
C PHE A 62 -14.85 0.77 -32.35
N ALA A 63 -14.93 1.23 -33.59
CA ALA A 63 -15.81 0.61 -34.59
C ALA A 63 -15.40 -0.84 -34.91
N SER A 64 -14.10 -1.14 -34.89
CA SER A 64 -13.59 -2.50 -35.03
C SER A 64 -14.00 -3.36 -33.84
N TYR A 65 -13.99 -2.80 -32.63
CA TYR A 65 -14.51 -3.44 -31.42
C TYR A 65 -16.00 -3.75 -31.53
N GLU A 66 -16.82 -2.81 -31.99
CA GLU A 66 -18.27 -3.02 -32.15
C GLU A 66 -18.56 -4.20 -33.08
N ARG A 67 -17.82 -4.31 -34.19
CA ARG A 67 -17.93 -5.43 -35.11
C ARG A 67 -17.48 -6.74 -34.47
N GLU A 68 -16.31 -6.77 -33.85
CA GLU A 68 -15.76 -7.94 -33.16
C GLU A 68 -16.73 -8.47 -32.07
N TYR A 69 -17.33 -7.56 -31.31
CA TYR A 69 -18.27 -7.92 -30.25
C TYR A 69 -19.45 -8.73 -30.81
N HIS A 70 -20.05 -8.28 -31.92
CA HIS A 70 -21.21 -8.94 -32.51
C HIS A 70 -20.84 -10.17 -33.34
N GLU A 71 -19.76 -10.11 -34.11
CA GLU A 71 -19.40 -11.15 -35.09
C GLU A 71 -18.58 -12.29 -34.50
N ALA A 72 -17.86 -12.08 -33.39
CA ALA A 72 -16.96 -13.08 -32.81
C ALA A 72 -17.18 -13.31 -31.31
N MET A 73 -17.26 -12.24 -30.51
CA MET A 73 -17.37 -12.37 -29.04
C MET A 73 -18.71 -12.96 -28.61
N LEU A 74 -19.84 -12.48 -29.14
CA LEU A 74 -21.16 -13.05 -28.84
C LEU A 74 -21.28 -14.53 -29.25
N PRO A 75 -20.84 -14.94 -30.46
CA PRO A 75 -20.74 -16.36 -30.80
C PRO A 75 -19.87 -17.17 -29.84
N PHE A 76 -18.69 -16.66 -29.46
CA PHE A 76 -17.82 -17.32 -28.49
C PHE A 76 -18.53 -17.52 -27.13
N MET A 77 -19.21 -16.48 -26.65
CA MET A 77 -19.99 -16.55 -25.42
C MET A 77 -21.12 -17.58 -25.51
N ALA A 78 -21.85 -17.62 -26.64
CA ALA A 78 -22.91 -18.59 -26.87
C ALA A 78 -22.39 -20.04 -26.90
N THR A 79 -21.29 -20.30 -27.63
CA THR A 79 -20.66 -21.63 -27.69
C THR A 79 -20.18 -22.12 -26.34
N ASN A 80 -19.75 -21.22 -25.46
CA ASN A 80 -19.26 -21.55 -24.11
C ASN A 80 -20.32 -21.39 -23.02
N ASN A 81 -21.60 -21.21 -23.36
CA ASN A 81 -22.70 -21.05 -22.41
C ASN A 81 -22.53 -19.85 -21.43
N LEU A 82 -21.89 -18.78 -21.86
CA LEU A 82 -21.62 -17.58 -21.04
C LEU A 82 -22.84 -16.64 -21.03
N ILE A 83 -23.84 -16.96 -20.22
CA ILE A 83 -25.15 -16.29 -20.24
C ILE A 83 -25.17 -15.08 -19.31
N LYS A 84 -24.77 -15.27 -18.04
CA LYS A 84 -24.99 -14.28 -16.98
C LYS A 84 -23.70 -13.87 -16.30
N ARG A 85 -23.39 -12.56 -16.32
CA ARG A 85 -22.22 -12.06 -15.59
C ARG A 85 -22.41 -12.16 -14.07
N LYS A 86 -21.43 -12.73 -13.37
CA LYS A 86 -21.36 -12.86 -11.91
C LYS A 86 -19.91 -12.74 -11.45
N ASP A 87 -19.68 -12.27 -10.22
CA ASP A 87 -18.35 -12.32 -9.60
C ASP A 87 -17.99 -13.78 -9.26
N LEU A 88 -17.18 -14.41 -10.13
CA LEU A 88 -16.72 -15.79 -9.95
C LEU A 88 -15.47 -15.91 -9.07
N LEU A 89 -15.00 -14.80 -8.49
CA LEU A 89 -13.85 -14.79 -7.58
C LEU A 89 -14.26 -14.61 -6.12
N LYS A 90 -15.52 -14.21 -5.88
CA LYS A 90 -16.09 -14.07 -4.54
C LYS A 90 -16.68 -15.39 -4.04
N HIS A 91 -16.42 -15.73 -2.78
CA HIS A 91 -17.07 -16.86 -2.09
C HIS A 91 -18.58 -16.59 -1.93
N LEU A 92 -19.41 -17.54 -2.38
CA LEU A 92 -20.87 -17.52 -2.17
C LEU A 92 -21.24 -17.93 -0.75
N ASN A 93 -20.59 -18.98 -0.26
CA ASN A 93 -20.82 -19.55 1.06
C ASN A 93 -19.64 -19.14 1.95
N GLY A 94 -19.82 -18.08 2.73
CA GLY A 94 -18.79 -17.66 3.69
C GLY A 94 -18.78 -18.57 4.91
N GLY A 95 -17.60 -18.77 5.49
CA GLY A 95 -17.45 -19.20 6.88
C GLY A 95 -17.09 -18.02 7.79
N ASP A 96 -17.34 -18.16 9.09
CA ASP A 96 -16.90 -17.19 10.10
C ASP A 96 -15.36 -17.07 10.12
N TYR A 97 -14.68 -18.17 9.80
CA TYR A 97 -13.21 -18.27 9.74
C TYR A 97 -12.80 -18.95 8.43
N ASN A 98 -12.80 -18.22 7.31
CA ASN A 98 -12.35 -18.79 6.04
C ASN A 98 -10.86 -19.20 6.10
N LEU A 99 -10.51 -20.34 5.49
CA LEU A 99 -9.11 -20.78 5.34
C LEU A 99 -8.27 -19.76 4.58
N TYR A 100 -8.88 -18.99 3.67
CA TYR A 100 -8.23 -17.96 2.87
C TYR A 100 -9.23 -16.88 2.42
N PHE A 101 -8.72 -15.78 1.86
CA PHE A 101 -9.53 -14.69 1.33
C PHE A 101 -9.72 -14.78 -0.19
N PRO A 102 -10.89 -14.38 -0.73
CA PRO A 102 -11.14 -14.31 -2.17
C PRO A 102 -10.02 -13.61 -2.94
N PHE A 103 -9.66 -14.17 -4.10
CA PHE A 103 -8.68 -13.54 -4.99
C PHE A 103 -9.26 -12.28 -5.63
N SER A 104 -8.41 -11.27 -5.81
CA SER A 104 -8.80 -10.12 -6.63
C SER A 104 -8.71 -10.48 -8.11
N HIS A 105 -9.54 -9.84 -8.94
CA HIS A 105 -9.43 -9.98 -10.41
C HIS A 105 -8.07 -9.55 -10.95
N GLN A 106 -7.37 -8.65 -10.25
CA GLN A 106 -6.01 -8.27 -10.60
C GLN A 106 -5.03 -9.44 -10.41
N LEU A 107 -5.06 -10.11 -9.27
CA LEU A 107 -4.22 -11.27 -9.00
C LEU A 107 -4.47 -12.39 -10.02
N VAL A 108 -5.75 -12.70 -10.28
CA VAL A 108 -6.13 -13.72 -11.27
C VAL A 108 -5.68 -13.32 -12.68
N SER A 109 -5.92 -12.08 -13.09
CA SER A 109 -5.44 -11.58 -14.38
C SER A 109 -3.93 -11.73 -14.51
N GLU A 110 -3.19 -11.27 -13.52
CA GLU A 110 -1.72 -11.26 -13.59
C GLU A 110 -1.17 -12.69 -13.61
N ARG A 111 -1.77 -13.58 -12.83
CA ARG A 111 -1.43 -15.01 -12.87
C ARG A 111 -1.68 -15.65 -14.23
N LEU A 112 -2.82 -15.37 -14.87
CA LEU A 112 -3.19 -16.03 -16.13
C LEU A 112 -2.43 -15.49 -17.33
N PHE A 113 -2.02 -14.20 -17.32
CA PHE A 113 -1.38 -13.55 -18.47
C PHE A 113 0.15 -13.42 -18.36
N PHE A 114 0.74 -13.42 -17.17
CA PHE A 114 2.18 -13.15 -16.96
C PHE A 114 2.95 -14.28 -16.29
N PHE A 115 2.32 -15.42 -16.02
CA PHE A 115 3.02 -16.59 -15.50
C PHE A 115 3.69 -17.37 -16.64
N GLU A 116 4.92 -17.85 -16.40
CA GLU A 116 5.65 -18.67 -17.36
C GLU A 116 5.03 -20.08 -17.46
N GLY A 117 4.62 -20.48 -18.66
CA GLY A 117 4.06 -21.81 -18.92
C GLY A 117 2.74 -21.76 -19.66
N ALA A 118 2.04 -22.90 -19.67
CA ALA A 118 0.71 -23.00 -20.26
C ALA A 118 -0.32 -22.26 -19.40
N THR A 119 -1.30 -21.62 -20.05
CA THR A 119 -2.49 -21.12 -19.37
C THR A 119 -3.33 -22.32 -18.89
N PRO A 120 -3.74 -22.36 -17.61
CA PRO A 120 -4.57 -23.45 -17.09
C PRO A 120 -5.95 -23.47 -17.75
N GLN A 121 -6.61 -24.63 -17.79
CA GLN A 121 -8.00 -24.75 -18.24
C GLN A 121 -8.98 -24.61 -17.07
N MET A 122 -8.51 -24.87 -15.83
CA MET A 122 -9.30 -24.74 -14.62
C MET A 122 -8.54 -23.92 -13.57
N LEU A 123 -9.29 -23.12 -12.82
CA LEU A 123 -8.77 -22.33 -11.71
C LEU A 123 -9.68 -22.51 -10.50
N PHE A 124 -9.11 -22.82 -9.34
CA PHE A 124 -9.85 -22.83 -8.09
C PHE A 124 -9.95 -21.40 -7.52
N THR A 125 -11.18 -20.91 -7.36
CA THR A 125 -11.49 -19.56 -6.87
C THR A 125 -12.31 -19.56 -5.58
N GLY A 126 -12.87 -20.72 -5.20
CA GLY A 126 -13.77 -20.85 -4.06
C GLY A 126 -15.17 -20.28 -4.28
N HIS A 127 -15.56 -19.95 -5.53
CA HIS A 127 -16.82 -19.27 -5.84
C HIS A 127 -18.04 -19.92 -5.19
N ASP A 128 -18.22 -21.23 -5.34
CA ASP A 128 -19.32 -22.00 -4.78
C ASP A 128 -18.85 -23.14 -3.86
N PHE A 129 -17.60 -23.04 -3.38
CA PHE A 129 -17.09 -23.94 -2.36
C PHE A 129 -17.78 -23.64 -1.01
N ASP A 130 -18.19 -24.69 -0.30
CA ASP A 130 -18.84 -24.53 0.99
C ASP A 130 -17.80 -24.44 2.12
N PHE A 131 -17.50 -23.22 2.55
CA PHE A 131 -16.62 -23.00 3.69
C PHE A 131 -17.30 -23.22 5.04
N SER A 132 -18.62 -23.41 5.12
CA SER A 132 -19.34 -23.48 6.41
C SER A 132 -19.12 -24.77 7.23
N GLY A 133 -18.36 -25.72 6.68
CA GLY A 133 -17.98 -26.97 7.33
C GLY A 133 -16.93 -26.81 8.44
N PRO A 134 -16.33 -27.93 8.91
CA PRO A 134 -15.37 -27.96 10.00
C PRO A 134 -14.20 -27.00 9.84
N VAL A 135 -13.76 -26.76 8.60
CA VAL A 135 -12.68 -25.81 8.29
C VAL A 135 -12.97 -24.36 8.66
N SER A 136 -14.24 -23.99 8.93
CA SER A 136 -14.62 -22.66 9.41
C SER A 136 -14.89 -22.56 10.90
N TRP A 137 -14.65 -23.62 11.67
CA TRP A 137 -14.86 -23.60 13.11
C TRP A 137 -13.98 -22.57 13.82
N HIS A 138 -14.44 -22.03 14.96
CA HIS A 138 -13.54 -21.27 15.81
C HIS A 138 -12.50 -22.21 16.46
N ARG A 139 -11.40 -21.65 16.98
CA ARG A 139 -10.40 -22.45 17.69
C ARG A 139 -11.00 -23.16 18.90
N GLU A 140 -11.95 -22.50 19.57
CA GLU A 140 -12.68 -23.09 20.71
C GLU A 140 -13.55 -24.27 20.29
N ASP A 141 -14.17 -24.22 19.11
CA ASP A 141 -14.97 -25.32 18.58
C ASP A 141 -14.12 -26.55 18.30
N LEU A 142 -12.90 -26.37 17.77
CA LEU A 142 -11.92 -27.45 17.63
C LEU A 142 -11.54 -28.06 18.99
N HIS A 143 -11.21 -27.22 19.97
CA HIS A 143 -10.87 -27.71 21.32
C HIS A 143 -12.04 -28.46 21.96
N ASN A 144 -13.28 -27.97 21.80
CA ASN A 144 -14.48 -28.63 22.31
C ASN A 144 -14.72 -29.97 21.60
N ALA A 145 -14.57 -30.01 20.28
CA ALA A 145 -14.72 -31.23 19.48
C ALA A 145 -13.76 -32.34 19.90
N LEU A 146 -12.55 -31.97 20.34
CA LEU A 146 -11.48 -32.87 20.75
C LEU A 146 -11.46 -33.15 22.26
N HIS A 147 -12.25 -32.44 23.06
CA HIS A 147 -12.15 -32.47 24.53
C HIS A 147 -12.42 -33.86 25.13
N GLU A 148 -13.38 -34.59 24.57
CA GLU A 148 -13.76 -35.93 25.06
C GLU A 148 -12.79 -37.04 24.63
N ASP A 149 -11.94 -36.80 23.62
CA ASP A 149 -10.98 -37.79 23.12
C ASP A 149 -9.55 -37.26 23.18
N ARG A 150 -8.88 -37.57 24.30
CA ARG A 150 -7.51 -37.14 24.57
C ARG A 150 -6.52 -37.57 23.48
N ASP A 151 -6.73 -38.74 22.86
CA ASP A 151 -5.81 -39.21 21.82
C ASP A 151 -5.92 -38.37 20.54
N TRP A 152 -7.15 -38.04 20.11
CA TRP A 152 -7.36 -37.11 19.00
C TRP A 152 -6.89 -35.69 19.33
N SER A 153 -7.13 -35.23 20.57
CA SER A 153 -6.63 -33.94 21.06
C SER A 153 -5.10 -33.86 20.95
N ASP A 154 -4.38 -34.86 21.44
CA ASP A 154 -2.92 -34.90 21.39
C ASP A 154 -2.41 -34.96 19.94
N ILE A 155 -3.04 -35.78 19.08
CA ILE A 155 -2.66 -35.92 17.67
C ILE A 155 -2.86 -34.63 16.88
N ILE A 156 -4.04 -34.02 16.96
CA ILE A 156 -4.38 -32.84 16.15
C ILE A 156 -3.70 -31.59 16.72
N LEU A 157 -3.86 -31.30 18.01
CA LEU A 157 -3.32 -30.07 18.61
C LEU A 157 -1.79 -30.13 18.76
N GLY A 158 -1.23 -31.34 18.90
CA GLY A 158 0.21 -31.60 18.92
C GLY A 158 0.84 -31.72 17.53
N ASN A 159 0.06 -31.60 16.44
CA ASN A 159 0.52 -31.70 15.05
C ASN A 159 1.24 -33.01 14.72
N TYR A 160 0.83 -34.15 15.32
CA TYR A 160 1.54 -35.43 15.13
C TYR A 160 1.53 -35.93 13.69
N HIS A 161 0.49 -35.63 12.90
CA HIS A 161 0.49 -35.93 11.47
C HIS A 161 1.59 -35.17 10.71
N ILE A 162 1.80 -33.89 11.01
CA ILE A 162 2.85 -33.07 10.39
C ILE A 162 4.22 -33.56 10.85
N ARG A 163 4.39 -33.78 12.16
CA ARG A 163 5.64 -34.28 12.73
C ARG A 163 6.02 -35.63 12.12
N ARG A 164 5.08 -36.57 12.00
CA ARG A 164 5.30 -37.85 11.32
C ARG A 164 5.71 -37.70 9.85
N ALA A 165 5.16 -36.72 9.15
CA ALA A 165 5.47 -36.50 7.74
C ALA A 165 6.83 -35.82 7.50
N VAL A 166 7.35 -35.10 8.51
CA VAL A 166 8.47 -34.15 8.33
C VAL A 166 9.68 -34.45 9.21
N GLU A 167 9.47 -34.86 10.46
CA GLU A 167 10.51 -35.10 11.46
C GLU A 167 11.04 -36.54 11.37
N GLU A 168 12.30 -36.70 10.97
CA GLU A 168 12.94 -38.03 10.88
C GLU A 168 13.04 -38.75 12.24
N ASN A 169 13.08 -38.00 13.33
CA ASN A 169 13.19 -38.51 14.69
C ASN A 169 11.83 -38.67 15.41
N PHE A 170 10.71 -38.48 14.72
CA PHE A 170 9.39 -38.69 15.31
C PHE A 170 9.06 -40.19 15.36
N ASP A 171 9.43 -40.83 16.48
CA ASP A 171 9.18 -42.25 16.70
C ASP A 171 7.74 -42.51 17.21
N VAL A 172 6.88 -42.90 16.28
CA VAL A 172 5.47 -43.27 16.56
C VAL A 172 5.38 -44.42 17.57
N SER A 173 6.39 -45.31 17.67
CA SER A 173 6.34 -46.47 18.58
C SER A 173 6.38 -46.09 20.06
N THR A 174 6.81 -44.86 20.37
CA THR A 174 6.84 -44.32 21.73
C THR A 174 5.47 -43.80 22.21
N LEU A 175 4.51 -43.64 21.30
CA LEU A 175 3.16 -43.15 21.62
C LEU A 175 2.27 -44.27 22.20
N PRO A 176 1.21 -43.95 22.95
CA PRO A 176 0.18 -44.92 23.32
C PRO A 176 -0.36 -45.70 22.11
N TYR A 177 -0.61 -47.00 22.26
CA TYR A 177 -1.03 -47.89 21.17
C TYR A 177 -2.21 -47.35 20.35
N ARG A 178 -3.20 -46.74 21.00
CA ARG A 178 -4.34 -46.12 20.32
C ARG A 178 -3.91 -44.96 19.42
N GLN A 179 -2.98 -44.11 19.85
CA GLN A 179 -2.47 -43.00 19.03
C GLN A 179 -1.72 -43.51 17.80
N GLN A 180 -0.98 -44.62 17.93
CA GLN A 180 -0.32 -45.28 16.79
C GLN A 180 -1.35 -45.71 15.75
N GLN A 181 -2.40 -46.41 16.19
CA GLN A 181 -3.48 -46.86 15.32
C GLN A 181 -4.23 -45.70 14.65
N LEU A 182 -4.50 -44.62 15.39
CA LEU A 182 -5.18 -43.44 14.84
C LEU A 182 -4.31 -42.70 13.80
N LEU A 183 -3.00 -42.63 14.02
CA LEU A 183 -2.07 -42.02 13.06
C LEU A 183 -1.96 -42.83 11.76
N GLU A 184 -2.18 -44.14 11.79
CA GLU A 184 -2.19 -45.02 10.60
C GLU A 184 -3.43 -44.83 9.70
N LEU A 185 -4.48 -44.18 10.19
CA LEU A 185 -5.66 -43.87 9.38
C LEU A 185 -5.30 -42.91 8.23
N ASP A 186 -5.97 -43.10 7.08
CA ASP A 186 -5.88 -42.12 5.99
C ASP A 186 -6.47 -40.79 6.47
N VAL A 187 -5.80 -39.68 6.17
CA VAL A 187 -6.26 -38.33 6.54
C VAL A 187 -7.61 -37.95 5.93
N THR A 188 -8.08 -38.64 4.89
CA THR A 188 -9.44 -38.46 4.34
C THR A 188 -10.50 -39.26 5.11
N THR A 189 -10.12 -40.06 6.11
CA THR A 189 -11.05 -40.84 6.92
C THR A 189 -11.97 -39.92 7.71
N GLU A 190 -13.27 -40.21 7.66
CA GLU A 190 -14.27 -39.54 8.49
C GLU A 190 -14.29 -40.11 9.90
N ILE A 191 -14.32 -39.21 10.88
CA ILE A 191 -14.46 -39.52 12.30
C ILE A 191 -15.63 -38.73 12.89
N THR A 192 -16.26 -39.29 13.92
CA THR A 192 -17.35 -38.61 14.62
C THR A 192 -16.80 -37.88 15.84
N VAL A 193 -17.00 -36.57 15.90
CA VAL A 193 -16.67 -35.72 17.05
C VAL A 193 -17.95 -35.14 17.68
N ARG A 194 -17.87 -34.70 18.93
CA ARG A 194 -18.99 -34.07 19.64
C ARG A 194 -18.73 -32.58 19.81
N LEU A 195 -19.55 -31.77 19.17
CA LEU A 195 -19.49 -30.31 19.30
C LEU A 195 -20.53 -29.83 20.31
N ILE A 196 -20.23 -28.78 21.07
CA ILE A 196 -21.25 -28.08 21.85
C ILE A 196 -22.29 -27.51 20.89
N ASP A 197 -23.56 -27.84 21.13
CA ASP A 197 -24.68 -27.27 20.40
C ASP A 197 -24.95 -25.86 20.93
N GLN A 198 -24.53 -24.86 20.15
CA GLN A 198 -24.73 -23.46 20.48
C GLN A 198 -26.14 -22.96 20.10
N SER A 199 -26.97 -23.78 19.45
CA SER A 199 -28.33 -23.38 19.09
C SER A 199 -29.18 -23.18 20.36
N GLY A 200 -29.54 -21.92 20.64
CA GLY A 200 -30.29 -21.54 21.84
C GLY A 200 -29.45 -21.12 23.06
N LEU A 201 -28.12 -20.97 22.92
CA LEU A 201 -27.30 -20.21 23.88
C LEU A 201 -27.53 -18.71 23.64
N PRO A 202 -27.76 -17.89 24.68
CA PRO A 202 -27.94 -16.45 24.52
C PRO A 202 -26.66 -15.83 23.94
N SER A 203 -26.82 -15.00 22.92
CA SER A 203 -25.73 -14.19 22.39
C SER A 203 -25.28 -13.16 23.45
N LEU A 204 -24.08 -12.60 23.32
CA LEU A 204 -23.62 -11.49 24.17
C LEU A 204 -24.64 -10.33 24.20
N LEU A 205 -25.36 -10.12 23.09
CA LEU A 205 -26.43 -9.14 22.95
C LEU A 205 -27.66 -9.46 23.81
N ASP A 206 -28.01 -10.73 23.98
CA ASP A 206 -29.11 -11.15 24.86
C ASP A 206 -28.78 -10.90 26.33
N PHE A 207 -27.51 -11.07 26.71
CA PHE A 207 -27.01 -10.82 28.06
C PHE A 207 -26.96 -9.33 28.41
N LEU A 208 -26.67 -8.47 27.43
CA LEU A 208 -26.68 -7.01 27.61
C LEU A 208 -28.10 -6.43 27.69
N ASN A 209 -29.09 -7.09 27.07
CA ASN A 209 -30.48 -6.63 27.03
C ASN A 209 -31.36 -7.17 28.15
N THR A 210 -31.00 -8.31 28.76
CA THR A 210 -31.76 -8.89 29.87
C THR A 210 -31.15 -8.47 31.21
N LYS A 211 -31.89 -7.67 32.00
CA LYS A 211 -31.54 -7.31 33.40
C LYS A 211 -31.66 -8.51 34.37
N GLU A 212 -31.33 -9.73 33.95
CA GLU A 212 -31.31 -10.90 34.82
C GLU A 212 -29.93 -11.04 35.48
N ALA A 213 -29.88 -10.80 36.79
CA ALA A 213 -28.64 -10.70 37.56
C ALA A 213 -27.96 -12.04 37.92
N LYS A 214 -28.42 -13.20 37.40
CA LYS A 214 -27.77 -14.50 37.63
C LYS A 214 -27.89 -15.43 36.42
N PRO A 215 -26.77 -15.93 35.87
CA PRO A 215 -26.81 -16.89 34.77
C PRO A 215 -27.47 -18.20 35.25
N LYS A 216 -28.62 -18.56 34.68
CA LYS A 216 -29.18 -19.91 34.82
C LYS A 216 -28.21 -20.89 34.16
N LYS A 217 -27.63 -21.81 34.93
CA LYS A 217 -26.85 -22.94 34.43
C LYS A 217 -27.78 -23.78 33.55
N ARG A 218 -27.69 -23.63 32.22
CA ARG A 218 -28.36 -24.52 31.28
C ARG A 218 -27.43 -25.69 30.96
N GLU A 219 -28.03 -26.85 30.76
CA GLU A 219 -27.33 -28.08 30.42
C GLU A 219 -26.65 -27.93 29.06
N ILE A 220 -25.34 -28.20 28.99
CA ILE A 220 -24.59 -28.16 27.74
C ILE A 220 -25.06 -29.34 26.88
N ARG A 221 -25.63 -29.03 25.72
CA ARG A 221 -26.02 -30.04 24.73
C ARG A 221 -24.86 -30.26 23.77
N TYR A 222 -24.70 -31.49 23.32
CA TYR A 222 -23.70 -31.85 22.32
C TYR A 222 -24.39 -32.40 21.08
N LYS A 223 -23.89 -32.00 19.91
CA LYS A 223 -24.26 -32.60 18.62
C LYS A 223 -23.09 -33.44 18.11
N GLN A 224 -23.40 -34.59 17.53
CA GLN A 224 -22.40 -35.38 16.81
C GLN A 224 -22.21 -34.80 15.41
N VAL A 225 -20.96 -34.66 14.99
CA VAL A 225 -20.60 -34.15 13.66
C VAL A 225 -19.57 -35.10 13.05
N SER A 226 -19.79 -35.50 11.80
CA SER A 226 -18.77 -36.22 11.00
C SER A 226 -17.78 -35.20 10.45
N VAL A 227 -16.49 -35.45 10.63
CA VAL A 227 -15.39 -34.60 10.15
C VAL A 227 -14.30 -35.45 9.56
N LYS A 228 -13.59 -34.96 8.54
CA LYS A 228 -12.38 -35.61 8.05
C LYS A 228 -11.19 -35.20 8.90
N ILE A 229 -10.25 -36.13 9.09
CA ILE A 229 -9.02 -35.86 9.84
C ILE A 229 -8.26 -34.67 9.23
N LEU A 230 -8.15 -34.59 7.90
CA LEU A 230 -7.48 -33.50 7.20
C LEU A 230 -8.12 -32.12 7.47
N GLU A 231 -9.44 -32.05 7.68
CA GLU A 231 -10.11 -30.77 7.96
C GLU A 231 -9.68 -30.24 9.34
N LEU A 232 -9.53 -31.13 10.31
CA LEU A 232 -9.04 -30.78 11.65
C LEU A 232 -7.57 -30.35 11.62
N ILE A 233 -6.73 -31.02 10.83
CA ILE A 233 -5.32 -30.64 10.63
C ILE A 233 -5.22 -29.25 9.98
N LEU A 234 -5.97 -29.02 8.90
CA LEU A 234 -6.01 -27.72 8.21
C LEU A 234 -6.55 -26.62 9.11
N LEU A 235 -7.62 -26.90 9.88
CA LEU A 235 -8.19 -25.95 10.83
C LEU A 235 -7.20 -25.55 11.92
N GLN A 236 -6.48 -26.51 12.50
CA GLN A 236 -5.44 -26.27 13.51
C GLN A 236 -4.31 -25.37 12.97
N ASN A 237 -3.97 -25.54 11.69
CA ASN A 237 -2.85 -24.86 11.04
C ASN A 237 -3.26 -23.71 10.12
N ARG A 238 -4.51 -23.23 10.20
CA ARG A 238 -5.09 -22.25 9.27
C ARG A 238 -4.35 -20.91 9.17
N ASN A 239 -3.60 -20.53 10.20
CA ASN A 239 -2.80 -19.30 10.16
C ASN A 239 -1.64 -19.42 9.16
N GLY A 240 -1.17 -20.64 8.88
CA GLY A 240 -0.21 -20.95 7.82
C GLY A 240 -0.84 -20.98 6.43
N SER A 241 -2.17 -21.01 6.28
CA SER A 241 -2.82 -21.14 4.96
C SER A 241 -2.40 -20.05 3.97
N SER A 242 -2.05 -18.85 4.43
CA SER A 242 -1.58 -17.77 3.55
C SER A 242 -0.21 -18.05 2.89
N SER A 243 0.61 -18.94 3.46
CA SER A 243 1.91 -19.31 2.86
C SER A 243 1.77 -20.32 1.73
N ILE A 244 0.65 -21.05 1.67
CA ILE A 244 0.41 -22.17 0.76
C ILE A 244 -0.78 -21.99 -0.18
N TYR A 245 -1.73 -21.11 0.17
CA TYR A 245 -2.91 -20.76 -0.61
C TYR A 245 -2.71 -19.40 -1.27
N HIS A 246 -2.20 -19.43 -2.49
CA HIS A 246 -1.89 -18.27 -3.32
C HIS A 246 -1.91 -18.67 -4.79
N LEU A 247 -1.87 -17.71 -5.70
CA LEU A 247 -1.82 -18.00 -7.13
C LEU A 247 -0.39 -18.22 -7.66
N LEU A 248 0.64 -18.15 -6.81
CA LEU A 248 1.99 -18.55 -7.19
C LEU A 248 2.03 -20.06 -7.48
N GLY A 249 2.61 -20.44 -8.62
CA GLY A 249 2.64 -21.83 -9.05
C GLY A 249 1.29 -22.32 -9.59
N ASN A 250 1.16 -23.62 -9.75
CA ASN A 250 -0.02 -24.25 -10.36
C ASN A 250 -0.93 -24.98 -9.35
N THR A 251 -0.76 -24.77 -8.05
CA THR A 251 -1.44 -25.54 -6.98
C THR A 251 -2.95 -25.33 -6.90
N LEU A 252 -3.46 -24.25 -7.50
CA LEU A 252 -4.89 -23.95 -7.60
C LEU A 252 -5.38 -24.01 -9.05
N THR A 253 -4.70 -24.81 -9.87
CA THR A 253 -5.00 -24.98 -11.29
C THR A 253 -5.00 -26.46 -11.66
N ASP A 254 -5.47 -26.79 -12.86
CA ASP A 254 -5.38 -28.14 -13.44
C ASP A 254 -3.98 -28.49 -13.98
N ILE A 255 -3.03 -27.55 -13.94
CA ILE A 255 -1.65 -27.81 -14.35
C ILE A 255 -0.86 -28.33 -13.14
N PRO A 256 -0.05 -29.39 -13.27
CA PRO A 256 0.85 -29.79 -12.20
C PRO A 256 1.88 -28.69 -11.88
N SER A 257 2.16 -28.44 -10.60
CA SER A 257 3.17 -27.46 -10.22
C SER A 257 4.57 -27.99 -10.54
N GLN A 258 5.32 -27.30 -11.40
CA GLN A 258 6.72 -27.64 -11.70
C GLN A 258 7.71 -27.01 -10.71
N GLN A 259 7.30 -25.90 -10.07
CA GLN A 259 8.04 -25.22 -9.01
C GLN A 259 7.10 -25.07 -7.82
N GLU A 260 7.54 -25.52 -6.65
CA GLU A 260 6.79 -25.40 -5.40
C GLU A 260 7.01 -24.00 -4.84
N TYR A 261 6.05 -23.10 -5.06
CA TYR A 261 6.04 -21.79 -4.44
C TYR A 261 5.38 -21.93 -3.06
N ILE A 262 6.16 -21.66 -2.02
CA ILE A 262 5.69 -21.50 -0.63
C ILE A 262 6.20 -20.13 -0.18
N LYS A 263 5.31 -19.28 0.35
CA LYS A 263 5.67 -17.95 0.87
C LYS A 263 6.25 -18.06 2.29
N LEU A 264 7.39 -18.73 2.38
CA LEU A 264 8.21 -18.84 3.60
C LEU A 264 9.52 -18.08 3.37
N TYR A 265 9.84 -17.16 4.28
CA TYR A 265 11.04 -16.34 4.19
C TYR A 265 11.79 -16.36 5.51
N ALA A 266 13.09 -16.63 5.45
CA ALA A 266 13.95 -16.71 6.62
C ALA A 266 15.26 -15.97 6.33
N SER A 267 15.75 -15.22 7.33
CA SER A 267 17.07 -14.60 7.20
C SER A 267 18.15 -15.68 7.09
N ASN A 268 19.27 -15.36 6.45
CA ASN A 268 20.45 -16.21 6.37
C ASN A 268 21.07 -16.64 7.72
N LYS A 269 20.59 -16.09 8.85
CA LYS A 269 21.01 -16.47 10.21
C LYS A 269 20.21 -17.65 10.79
N VAL A 270 19.06 -17.98 10.21
CA VAL A 270 18.25 -19.12 10.66
C VAL A 270 18.93 -20.42 10.16
N PRO A 271 19.10 -21.45 11.01
CA PRO A 271 19.67 -22.72 10.58
C PRO A 271 18.90 -23.30 9.39
N ALA A 272 19.62 -23.80 8.38
CA ALA A 272 19.00 -24.36 7.17
C ALA A 272 18.06 -25.54 7.48
N GLU A 273 18.37 -26.32 8.52
CA GLU A 273 17.54 -27.45 8.97
C GLU A 273 16.16 -27.00 9.48
N ASP A 274 16.09 -25.87 10.19
CA ASP A 274 14.83 -25.31 10.68
C ASP A 274 13.97 -24.79 9.51
N VAL A 275 14.59 -24.10 8.56
CA VAL A 275 13.90 -23.61 7.35
C VAL A 275 13.38 -24.78 6.51
N GLU A 276 14.18 -25.82 6.34
CA GLU A 276 13.78 -27.03 5.59
C GLU A 276 12.63 -27.77 6.30
N LYS A 277 12.64 -27.81 7.63
CA LYS A 277 11.54 -28.38 8.43
C LYS A 277 10.24 -27.61 8.24
N ASP A 278 10.28 -26.29 8.32
CA ASP A 278 9.10 -25.44 8.10
C ASP A 278 8.58 -25.58 6.67
N LEU A 279 9.50 -25.59 5.69
CA LEU A 279 9.16 -25.78 4.28
C LEU A 279 8.46 -27.13 4.05
N LYS A 280 8.99 -28.22 4.60
CA LYS A 280 8.36 -29.56 4.50
C LYS A 280 6.99 -29.61 5.19
N SER A 281 6.83 -28.89 6.29
CA SER A 281 5.54 -28.78 6.99
C SER A 281 4.49 -28.07 6.13
N ASP A 282 4.86 -26.94 5.51
CA ASP A 282 3.99 -26.20 4.59
C ASP A 282 3.67 -27.02 3.33
N LYS A 283 4.63 -27.78 2.79
CA LYS A 283 4.36 -28.72 1.68
C LYS A 283 3.32 -29.78 2.05
N TYR A 284 3.43 -30.36 3.25
CA TYR A 284 2.46 -31.34 3.71
C TYR A 284 1.06 -30.71 3.87
N LEU A 285 0.97 -29.50 4.42
CA LEU A 285 -0.29 -28.76 4.52
C LEU A 285 -0.87 -28.42 3.14
N GLN A 286 -0.04 -27.99 2.19
CA GLN A 286 -0.45 -27.72 0.81
C GLN A 286 -0.99 -28.97 0.12
N MET A 287 -0.38 -30.12 0.34
CA MET A 287 -0.89 -31.41 -0.14
C MET A 287 -2.27 -31.73 0.46
N LEU A 288 -2.46 -31.56 1.77
CA LEU A 288 -3.76 -31.79 2.42
C LEU A 288 -4.84 -30.84 1.89
N LEU A 289 -4.49 -29.58 1.68
CA LEU A 289 -5.39 -28.58 1.11
C LEU A 289 -5.77 -28.92 -0.34
N THR A 290 -4.80 -29.36 -1.15
CA THR A 290 -5.03 -29.80 -2.52
C THR A 290 -5.99 -31.00 -2.53
N LYS A 291 -5.76 -32.00 -1.66
CA LYS A 291 -6.67 -33.14 -1.50
C LYS A 291 -8.09 -32.69 -1.17
N LEU A 292 -8.28 -31.76 -0.23
CA LEU A 292 -9.61 -31.24 0.12
C LEU A 292 -10.30 -30.57 -1.08
N ILE A 293 -9.56 -29.82 -1.88
CA ILE A 293 -10.07 -29.06 -3.03
C ILE A 293 -10.41 -29.97 -4.22
N GLU A 294 -9.70 -31.08 -4.39
CA GLU A 294 -9.89 -32.03 -5.50
C GLU A 294 -11.07 -32.99 -5.30
N GLU A 295 -11.68 -33.04 -4.11
CA GLU A 295 -12.81 -33.94 -3.80
C GLU A 295 -14.11 -33.61 -4.56
N GLY A 296 -14.18 -32.48 -5.26
CA GLY A 296 -15.33 -32.11 -6.09
C GLY A 296 -15.06 -30.96 -7.06
N ASN A 297 -16.08 -30.61 -7.83
CA ASN A 297 -16.02 -29.52 -8.81
C ASN A 297 -16.36 -28.14 -8.21
N SER A 298 -16.84 -28.10 -6.96
CA SER A 298 -17.17 -26.84 -6.29
C SER A 298 -15.92 -25.99 -6.08
N GLY A 299 -16.02 -24.70 -6.34
CA GLY A 299 -14.93 -23.73 -6.25
C GLY A 299 -14.05 -23.66 -7.50
N TRP A 300 -14.19 -24.60 -8.44
CA TRP A 300 -13.45 -24.60 -9.71
C TRP A 300 -14.21 -23.85 -10.80
N VAL A 301 -13.49 -23.04 -11.58
CA VAL A 301 -14.02 -22.35 -12.76
C VAL A 301 -13.19 -22.67 -14.00
N LYS A 302 -13.85 -22.71 -15.16
CA LYS A 302 -13.18 -22.87 -16.46
C LYS A 302 -12.50 -21.57 -16.86
N VAL A 303 -11.29 -21.69 -17.37
CA VAL A 303 -10.50 -20.60 -17.94
C VAL A 303 -10.59 -20.70 -19.46
N LEU A 304 -11.18 -19.68 -20.08
CA LEU A 304 -11.51 -19.66 -21.51
C LEU A 304 -10.83 -18.46 -22.19
N PRO A 305 -9.60 -18.63 -22.70
CA PRO A 305 -8.93 -17.57 -23.45
C PRO A 305 -9.73 -17.19 -24.70
N TYR A 306 -10.03 -15.89 -24.84
CA TYR A 306 -10.63 -15.34 -26.05
C TYR A 306 -9.56 -14.80 -27.00
N ASN A 307 -8.62 -14.03 -26.45
CA ASN A 307 -7.44 -13.53 -27.16
C ASN A 307 -6.30 -13.24 -26.15
N ASP A 308 -5.19 -12.67 -26.61
CA ASP A 308 -4.00 -12.36 -25.80
C ASP A 308 -4.24 -11.36 -24.63
N ASN A 309 -5.40 -10.72 -24.60
CA ASN A 309 -5.76 -9.65 -23.68
C ASN A 309 -7.03 -9.90 -22.88
N LEU A 310 -7.83 -10.90 -23.23
CA LEU A 310 -9.13 -11.17 -22.64
C LEU A 310 -9.32 -12.67 -22.41
N ILE A 311 -9.61 -13.02 -21.16
CA ILE A 311 -9.95 -14.38 -20.74
C ILE A 311 -11.31 -14.33 -20.05
N PHE A 312 -12.19 -15.26 -20.43
CA PHE A 312 -13.44 -15.49 -19.72
C PHE A 312 -13.25 -16.56 -18.64
N LEU A 313 -13.95 -16.38 -17.53
CA LEU A 313 -14.11 -17.39 -16.49
C LEU A 313 -15.54 -17.89 -16.56
N SER A 314 -15.78 -19.20 -16.46
CA SER A 314 -17.13 -19.77 -16.47
C SER A 314 -17.32 -20.75 -15.34
N ASP A 315 -18.49 -20.70 -14.70
CA ASP A 315 -19.00 -21.85 -13.96
C ASP A 315 -19.75 -22.79 -14.91
N ASP A 316 -20.07 -24.00 -14.45
CA ASP A 316 -20.85 -24.98 -15.22
C ASP A 316 -22.36 -24.65 -15.29
N ARG A 317 -22.79 -23.51 -14.72
CA ARG A 317 -24.21 -23.09 -14.60
C ARG A 317 -24.54 -21.93 -15.53
N GLY A 318 -23.62 -21.57 -16.42
CA GLY A 318 -23.74 -20.48 -17.38
C GLY A 318 -23.54 -19.08 -16.80
N ASN A 319 -23.01 -18.98 -15.58
CA ASN A 319 -22.48 -17.72 -15.08
C ASN A 319 -21.04 -17.54 -15.58
N TYR A 320 -20.69 -16.31 -15.90
CA TYR A 320 -19.34 -15.97 -16.34
C TYR A 320 -18.81 -14.73 -15.66
N ASP A 321 -17.49 -14.60 -15.65
CA ASP A 321 -16.78 -13.35 -15.44
C ASP A 321 -15.68 -13.20 -16.50
N PHE A 322 -14.90 -12.14 -16.43
CA PHE A 322 -13.74 -11.98 -17.31
C PHE A 322 -12.61 -11.24 -16.61
N VAL A 323 -11.41 -11.47 -17.11
CA VAL A 323 -10.21 -10.72 -16.76
C VAL A 323 -9.54 -10.17 -18.01
N ILE A 324 -9.00 -8.96 -17.88
CA ILE A 324 -8.31 -8.21 -18.94
C ILE A 324 -6.85 -8.10 -18.56
N LYS A 325 -5.96 -8.39 -19.50
CA LYS A 325 -4.52 -8.31 -19.29
C LYS A 325 -4.10 -6.95 -18.71
N ASN A 326 -3.31 -7.02 -17.63
CA ASN A 326 -2.82 -5.87 -16.89
C ASN A 326 -3.92 -4.93 -16.35
N GLN A 327 -5.08 -5.46 -15.96
CA GLN A 327 -6.10 -4.70 -15.22
C GLN A 327 -5.67 -4.39 -13.78
N ARG A 328 -6.45 -3.54 -13.10
CA ARG A 328 -6.27 -3.17 -11.69
C ARG A 328 -7.52 -3.49 -10.88
N GLY A 329 -7.33 -3.93 -9.65
CA GLY A 329 -8.42 -4.25 -8.72
C GLY A 329 -8.98 -3.01 -8.02
N LYS A 330 -8.20 -1.93 -7.97
CA LYS A 330 -8.57 -0.66 -7.33
C LYS A 330 -8.19 0.54 -8.21
N VAL A 331 -8.89 1.66 -8.03
CA VAL A 331 -8.48 2.94 -8.60
C VAL A 331 -7.19 3.38 -7.91
N PHE A 332 -6.23 3.87 -8.68
CA PHE A 332 -5.04 4.50 -8.11
C PHE A 332 -5.45 5.72 -7.27
N ASN A 333 -5.03 5.75 -6.00
CA ASN A 333 -5.18 6.96 -5.21
C ASN A 333 -4.00 7.87 -5.55
N HIS A 334 -4.29 9.00 -6.18
CA HIS A 334 -3.26 9.98 -6.47
C HIS A 334 -3.36 11.25 -5.58
N GLN A 335 -4.19 11.24 -4.55
CA GLN A 335 -4.19 12.27 -3.51
C GLN A 335 -3.33 11.82 -2.32
N LEU A 336 -2.01 11.79 -2.51
CA LEU A 336 -1.05 11.43 -1.44
C LEU A 336 -1.19 12.38 -0.24
N PHE A 337 -1.36 13.67 -0.53
CA PHE A 337 -1.49 14.74 0.47
C PHE A 337 -2.92 15.31 0.55
N GLY A 338 -3.93 14.49 0.23
CA GLY A 338 -5.33 14.93 0.20
C GLY A 338 -5.56 16.09 -0.77
N ASN A 339 -6.18 17.16 -0.28
CA ASN A 339 -6.43 18.38 -1.05
C ASN A 339 -5.29 19.40 -0.98
N ASN A 340 -4.23 19.13 -0.20
CA ASN A 340 -3.18 20.12 0.07
C ASN A 340 -2.16 20.24 -1.06
N LEU A 341 -1.96 19.19 -1.83
CA LEU A 341 -1.06 19.19 -2.98
C LEU A 341 -1.64 18.35 -4.11
N LYS A 342 -1.75 18.93 -5.30
CA LYS A 342 -2.15 18.18 -6.50
C LYS A 342 -0.99 17.34 -7.00
N ARG A 343 -1.31 16.26 -7.71
CA ARG A 343 -0.34 15.28 -8.26
C ARG A 343 0.77 15.89 -9.09
N ALA A 344 0.43 16.83 -9.99
CA ALA A 344 1.39 17.43 -10.89
C ALA A 344 2.44 18.31 -10.18
N ASP A 345 2.19 18.64 -8.91
CA ASP A 345 3.04 19.47 -8.06
C ASP A 345 3.88 18.62 -7.09
N ILE A 346 3.78 17.27 -7.15
CA ILE A 346 4.61 16.36 -6.35
C ILE A 346 6.04 16.35 -6.93
N PRO A 347 7.08 16.71 -6.16
CA PRO A 347 8.47 16.72 -6.61
C PRO A 347 8.98 15.38 -7.13
N SER A 348 10.09 15.41 -7.84
CA SER A 348 10.74 14.20 -8.36
C SER A 348 11.28 13.30 -7.24
N PHE A 349 11.74 13.89 -6.12
CA PHE A 349 12.37 13.18 -5.01
C PHE A 349 11.40 12.37 -4.11
N ILE A 350 10.07 12.52 -4.26
CA ILE A 350 9.08 11.74 -3.51
C ILE A 350 8.96 10.34 -4.14
N GLU A 351 9.95 9.51 -3.81
CA GLU A 351 10.20 8.23 -4.47
C GLU A 351 9.06 7.21 -4.32
N ASP A 352 8.42 7.14 -3.14
CA ASP A 352 7.32 6.20 -2.89
C ASP A 352 6.16 6.43 -3.87
N TYR A 353 5.75 7.69 -4.06
CA TYR A 353 4.69 8.04 -5.00
C TYR A 353 5.08 7.74 -6.46
N ARG A 354 6.34 8.01 -6.82
CA ARG A 354 6.84 7.73 -8.18
C ARG A 354 6.83 6.23 -8.47
N PHE A 355 7.31 5.44 -7.52
CA PHE A 355 7.29 4.00 -7.60
C PHE A 355 5.86 3.47 -7.68
N GLU A 356 4.95 3.90 -6.81
CA GLU A 356 3.53 3.49 -6.85
C GLU A 356 2.87 3.82 -8.19
N ARG A 357 3.16 5.00 -8.73
CA ARG A 357 2.62 5.44 -10.02
C ARG A 357 3.16 4.59 -11.15
N TRP A 358 4.47 4.39 -11.23
CA TRP A 358 5.09 3.49 -12.21
C TRP A 358 4.51 2.08 -12.07
N TYR A 359 4.44 1.58 -10.84
CA TYR A 359 3.90 0.27 -10.51
C TYR A 359 2.42 0.15 -10.86
N TYR A 360 1.64 1.23 -10.88
CA TYR A 360 0.24 1.20 -11.29
C TYR A 360 0.04 1.38 -12.81
N PHE A 361 0.73 2.31 -13.45
CA PHE A 361 0.44 2.68 -14.84
C PHE A 361 1.32 1.99 -15.87
N ASP A 362 2.59 1.78 -15.52
CA ASP A 362 3.62 1.37 -16.47
C ASP A 362 4.00 -0.10 -16.30
N TYR A 363 4.01 -0.60 -15.06
CA TYR A 363 4.36 -1.99 -14.80
C TYR A 363 3.32 -2.98 -15.36
N GLU A 364 3.80 -3.94 -16.15
CA GLU A 364 3.04 -5.09 -16.63
C GLU A 364 3.78 -6.37 -16.23
N GLY A 365 3.17 -7.21 -15.40
CA GLY A 365 3.80 -8.41 -14.89
C GLY A 365 3.01 -9.06 -13.76
N ASN A 366 3.60 -10.04 -13.09
CA ASN A 366 2.97 -10.79 -12.01
C ASN A 366 3.40 -10.24 -10.64
N ARG A 367 2.62 -9.28 -10.12
CA ARG A 367 2.96 -8.55 -8.90
C ARG A 367 3.09 -9.46 -7.69
N GLU A 368 2.26 -10.50 -7.60
CA GLU A 368 2.36 -11.45 -6.50
C GLU A 368 3.70 -12.22 -6.53
N LEU A 369 4.16 -12.60 -7.72
CA LEU A 369 5.43 -13.28 -7.91
C LEU A 369 6.62 -12.36 -7.62
N ASP A 370 6.53 -11.09 -8.04
CA ASP A 370 7.58 -10.12 -7.76
C ASP A 370 7.65 -9.75 -6.29
N GLU A 371 6.51 -9.60 -5.61
CA GLU A 371 6.44 -9.44 -4.16
C GLU A 371 7.13 -10.62 -3.46
N HIS A 372 6.81 -11.85 -3.86
CA HIS A 372 7.46 -13.05 -3.34
C HIS A 372 8.97 -13.09 -3.58
N ASN A 373 9.41 -12.72 -4.79
CA ASN A 373 10.83 -12.69 -5.14
C ASN A 373 11.57 -11.57 -4.42
N SER A 374 10.93 -10.42 -4.18
CA SER A 374 11.50 -9.31 -3.43
C SER A 374 11.73 -9.66 -1.95
N GLU A 375 10.78 -10.39 -1.34
CA GLU A 375 10.93 -10.93 0.02
C GLU A 375 12.13 -11.88 0.09
N LYS A 376 12.19 -12.86 -0.82
CA LYS A 376 13.35 -13.78 -0.92
C LYS A 376 14.66 -13.01 -1.08
N HIS A 377 14.71 -12.05 -2.00
CA HIS A 377 15.89 -11.23 -2.25
C HIS A 377 16.34 -10.44 -1.02
N TYR A 378 15.40 -9.84 -0.30
CA TYR A 378 15.68 -9.09 0.93
C TYR A 378 16.36 -9.96 2.01
N TYR A 379 15.77 -11.12 2.32
CA TYR A 379 16.31 -12.00 3.36
C TYR A 379 17.62 -12.70 2.95
N LEU A 380 17.78 -13.03 1.66
CA LEU A 380 19.03 -13.59 1.14
C LEU A 380 20.19 -12.59 1.20
N ASN A 381 19.91 -11.28 1.09
CA ASN A 381 20.90 -10.21 1.17
C ASN A 381 21.13 -9.67 2.60
N GLY A 382 20.78 -10.46 3.62
CA GLY A 382 21.07 -10.14 5.03
C GLY A 382 19.99 -9.33 5.75
N GLY A 383 18.84 -9.11 5.12
CA GLY A 383 17.65 -8.57 5.77
C GLY A 383 17.17 -9.45 6.92
N THR A 384 16.61 -8.84 7.96
CA THR A 384 15.98 -9.52 9.10
C THR A 384 14.60 -8.93 9.38
N ALA A 385 13.82 -9.59 10.24
CA ALA A 385 12.54 -9.05 10.69
C ALA A 385 12.69 -7.74 11.48
N SER A 386 13.81 -7.53 12.17
CA SER A 386 14.03 -6.35 13.01
C SER A 386 14.35 -5.08 12.22
N ASN A 387 14.87 -5.20 10.99
CA ASN A 387 15.17 -4.07 10.10
C ASN A 387 14.28 -4.05 8.86
N TYR A 388 13.17 -4.82 8.84
CA TYR A 388 12.27 -4.91 7.71
C TYR A 388 11.66 -3.54 7.37
N PRO A 389 11.98 -2.95 6.20
CA PRO A 389 11.60 -1.57 5.88
C PRO A 389 10.18 -1.47 5.30
N GLY A 390 9.47 -2.58 5.19
CA GLY A 390 8.15 -2.69 4.55
C GLY A 390 8.23 -3.30 3.16
N SER A 391 7.18 -4.05 2.78
CA SER A 391 7.10 -4.79 1.51
C SER A 391 7.28 -3.91 0.28
N GLN A 392 6.73 -2.70 0.32
CA GLN A 392 6.84 -1.74 -0.77
C GLN A 392 8.27 -1.24 -0.98
N THR A 393 9.03 -1.04 0.10
CA THR A 393 10.42 -0.58 0.04
C THR A 393 11.30 -1.67 -0.58
N ILE A 394 11.21 -2.90 -0.08
CA ILE A 394 12.00 -4.02 -0.61
C ILE A 394 11.62 -4.36 -2.06
N LEU A 395 10.34 -4.20 -2.43
CA LEU A 395 9.89 -4.42 -3.80
C LEU A 395 10.48 -3.37 -4.76
N ARG A 396 10.51 -2.10 -4.33
CA ARG A 396 11.17 -1.03 -5.11
C ARG A 396 12.66 -1.32 -5.28
N GLU A 397 13.36 -1.64 -4.20
CA GLU A 397 14.79 -1.97 -4.22
C GLU A 397 15.05 -3.18 -5.13
N TYR A 398 14.23 -4.22 -5.05
CA TYR A 398 14.29 -5.38 -5.93
C TYR A 398 14.19 -4.99 -7.42
N TYR A 399 13.25 -4.12 -7.79
CA TYR A 399 13.14 -3.67 -9.17
C TYR A 399 14.29 -2.75 -9.62
N GLN A 400 14.87 -1.98 -8.70
CA GLN A 400 16.07 -1.17 -8.96
C GLN A 400 17.28 -2.06 -9.22
N ASP A 401 17.49 -3.07 -8.37
CA ASP A 401 18.56 -4.06 -8.52
C ASP A 401 18.45 -4.84 -9.84
N LYS A 402 17.23 -5.10 -10.30
CA LYS A 402 16.95 -5.74 -11.60
C LYS A 402 17.05 -4.80 -12.80
N GLY A 403 17.21 -3.49 -12.60
CA GLY A 403 17.19 -2.49 -13.67
C GLY A 403 15.83 -2.35 -14.37
N ILE A 404 14.74 -2.80 -13.72
CA ILE A 404 13.36 -2.70 -14.25
C ILE A 404 12.77 -1.34 -13.89
N TYR A 405 13.04 -0.86 -12.67
CA TYR A 405 12.63 0.45 -12.20
C TYR A 405 13.85 1.34 -11.98
N HIS A 406 13.80 2.55 -12.51
CA HIS A 406 14.87 3.54 -12.37
C HIS A 406 14.35 4.68 -11.51
N SER A 407 14.95 4.88 -10.34
CA SER A 407 14.68 6.06 -9.52
C SER A 407 15.16 7.33 -10.22
N VAL A 408 14.59 8.47 -9.82
CA VAL A 408 15.09 9.75 -10.32
C VAL A 408 16.52 9.95 -9.82
N ASN A 409 17.43 10.28 -10.74
CA ASN A 409 18.81 10.60 -10.38
C ASN A 409 18.82 11.70 -9.31
N LYS A 410 19.49 11.43 -8.20
CA LYS A 410 19.69 12.41 -7.11
C LYS A 410 20.88 13.34 -7.39
N THR A 411 21.60 13.06 -8.46
CA THR A 411 22.83 13.76 -8.85
C THR A 411 22.63 14.53 -10.14
N SER A 412 23.36 15.63 -10.29
CA SER A 412 23.44 16.40 -11.52
C SER A 412 24.88 16.86 -11.79
N ASN A 413 25.23 17.04 -13.06
CA ASN A 413 26.46 17.72 -13.45
C ASN A 413 26.26 19.24 -13.57
N THR A 414 25.01 19.71 -13.58
CA THR A 414 24.66 21.12 -13.71
C THR A 414 25.01 21.86 -12.42
N ARG A 415 25.69 23.01 -12.54
CA ARG A 415 25.98 23.92 -11.43
C ARG A 415 25.10 25.16 -11.58
N LEU A 416 24.15 25.32 -10.68
CA LEU A 416 23.28 26.49 -10.64
C LEU A 416 24.04 27.66 -9.98
N ASP A 417 23.99 28.84 -10.61
CA ASP A 417 24.81 30.01 -10.21
C ASP A 417 24.47 30.52 -8.80
N ASP A 418 23.20 30.42 -8.38
CA ASP A 418 22.73 30.87 -7.05
C ASP A 418 22.90 29.82 -5.94
N PHE A 419 23.66 28.75 -6.21
CA PHE A 419 23.92 27.67 -5.26
C PHE A 419 25.39 27.64 -4.85
N THR A 420 25.63 27.38 -3.57
CA THR A 420 26.96 27.23 -2.98
C THR A 420 27.36 25.76 -2.97
N GLN A 421 28.55 25.45 -3.46
CA GLN A 421 29.13 24.10 -3.34
C GLN A 421 29.64 23.88 -1.91
N VAL A 422 29.18 22.80 -1.27
CA VAL A 422 29.56 22.41 0.09
C VAL A 422 29.76 20.90 0.17
N SER A 423 30.63 20.46 1.09
CA SER A 423 30.82 19.04 1.36
C SER A 423 30.02 18.65 2.61
N ILE A 424 29.07 17.73 2.47
CA ILE A 424 28.19 17.26 3.56
C ILE A 424 28.27 15.74 3.61
N ASN A 425 28.77 15.18 4.72
CA ASN A 425 28.88 13.73 4.92
C ASN A 425 29.57 13.02 3.73
N GLU A 426 30.70 13.55 3.26
CA GLU A 426 31.49 13.03 2.11
C GLU A 426 30.80 13.12 0.74
N LYS A 427 29.71 13.90 0.66
CA LYS A 427 29.01 14.21 -0.59
C LYS A 427 29.27 15.66 -1.00
N GLU A 428 29.57 15.86 -2.27
CA GLU A 428 29.63 17.18 -2.87
C GLU A 428 28.21 17.62 -3.23
N MET A 429 27.74 18.66 -2.57
CA MET A 429 26.37 19.15 -2.64
C MET A 429 26.37 20.59 -3.14
N MET A 430 25.36 20.95 -3.92
CA MET A 430 25.03 22.35 -4.22
C MET A 430 23.86 22.74 -3.33
N VAL A 431 23.96 23.83 -2.58
CA VAL A 431 22.94 24.28 -1.62
C VAL A 431 22.61 25.76 -1.85
N SER A 432 21.33 26.09 -1.95
CA SER A 432 20.87 27.48 -2.12
C SER A 432 20.97 28.27 -0.82
N GLU A 433 20.95 29.60 -0.94
CA GLU A 433 20.52 30.45 0.17
C GLU A 433 19.03 30.22 0.49
N LEU A 434 18.53 30.82 1.58
CA LEU A 434 17.09 30.80 1.89
C LEU A 434 16.30 31.39 0.73
N ILE A 435 15.25 30.68 0.31
CA ILE A 435 14.33 31.18 -0.71
C ILE A 435 13.67 32.47 -0.19
N THR A 436 13.72 33.52 -1.01
CA THR A 436 13.30 34.86 -0.62
C THR A 436 11.80 35.08 -0.86
N ILE A 437 11.23 36.10 -0.23
CA ILE A 437 9.85 36.53 -0.49
C ILE A 437 9.65 36.85 -1.98
N GLY A 438 10.65 37.46 -2.63
CA GLY A 438 10.64 37.74 -4.06
C GLY A 438 10.54 36.47 -4.91
N ASP A 439 11.33 35.45 -4.59
CA ASP A 439 11.30 34.15 -5.29
C ASP A 439 9.94 33.46 -5.16
N LEU A 440 9.35 33.51 -3.95
CA LEU A 440 8.04 32.94 -3.69
C LEU A 440 6.94 33.68 -4.47
N ILE A 441 6.97 35.02 -4.51
CA ILE A 441 6.02 35.82 -5.29
C ILE A 441 6.12 35.45 -6.76
N TYR A 442 7.33 35.39 -7.31
CA TYR A 442 7.56 35.02 -8.70
C TYR A 442 7.02 33.62 -9.03
N PHE A 443 7.27 32.62 -8.17
CA PHE A 443 6.67 31.29 -8.32
C PHE A 443 5.14 31.33 -8.37
N LEU A 444 4.50 32.05 -7.46
CA LEU A 444 3.03 32.14 -7.40
C LEU A 444 2.44 32.81 -8.64
N GLU A 445 3.12 33.83 -9.18
CA GLU A 445 2.73 34.50 -10.43
C GLU A 445 2.87 33.57 -11.65
N GLN A 446 3.93 32.77 -11.71
CA GLN A 446 4.16 31.84 -12.81
C GLN A 446 3.32 30.55 -12.71
N HIS A 447 2.69 30.29 -11.57
CA HIS A 447 1.93 29.06 -11.32
C HIS A 447 0.50 29.32 -10.79
N PRO A 448 -0.35 30.03 -11.57
CA PRO A 448 -1.67 30.48 -11.10
C PRO A 448 -2.64 29.34 -10.75
N ASP A 449 -2.59 28.20 -11.45
CA ASP A 449 -3.42 27.02 -11.13
C ASP A 449 -3.14 26.49 -9.71
N TYR A 450 -1.87 26.53 -9.28
CA TYR A 450 -1.53 26.19 -7.90
C TYR A 450 -2.14 27.21 -6.92
N CYS A 451 -1.96 28.50 -7.20
CA CYS A 451 -2.48 29.58 -6.35
C CYS A 451 -4.00 29.47 -6.13
N GLU A 452 -4.77 29.20 -7.19
CA GLU A 452 -6.24 29.07 -7.13
C GLU A 452 -6.73 27.92 -6.24
N ASN A 453 -5.93 26.86 -6.10
CA ASN A 453 -6.34 25.62 -5.42
C ASN A 453 -5.58 25.38 -4.10
N ARG A 454 -4.66 26.27 -3.76
CA ARG A 454 -3.80 26.18 -2.58
C ARG A 454 -4.62 26.06 -1.29
N GLN A 455 -4.16 25.20 -0.39
CA GLN A 455 -4.72 25.02 0.96
C GLN A 455 -3.69 25.42 2.05
N GLY A 456 -4.14 25.51 3.30
CA GLY A 456 -3.30 25.86 4.46
C GLY A 456 -3.26 27.35 4.77
N ASP A 457 -2.40 27.73 5.72
CA ASP A 457 -2.27 29.11 6.20
C ASP A 457 -2.08 30.12 5.06
N SER A 458 -2.66 31.32 5.20
CA SER A 458 -2.46 32.41 4.24
C SER A 458 -1.00 32.87 4.19
N LEU A 459 -0.43 33.01 2.99
CA LEU A 459 0.96 33.44 2.79
C LEU A 459 1.16 34.95 2.92
N ALA A 460 0.17 35.75 2.52
CA ALA A 460 0.33 37.21 2.48
C ALA A 460 0.65 37.83 3.86
N PRO A 461 0.00 37.42 4.98
CA PRO A 461 0.32 38.01 6.29
C PRO A 461 1.73 37.69 6.80
N VAL A 462 2.34 36.59 6.37
CA VAL A 462 3.66 36.14 6.82
C VAL A 462 4.79 36.49 5.85
N ASN A 463 4.47 37.16 4.73
CA ASN A 463 5.43 37.61 3.69
C ASN A 463 5.13 39.04 3.26
N SER A 464 4.85 39.92 4.22
CA SER A 464 4.38 41.30 3.96
C SER A 464 5.46 42.36 4.19
N GLU A 465 6.71 41.92 4.35
CA GLU A 465 7.86 42.79 4.44
C GLU A 465 8.03 43.64 3.19
N ARG A 466 8.49 44.89 3.37
CA ARG A 466 8.87 45.76 2.25
C ARG A 466 10.14 45.27 1.56
N ASP A 467 11.05 44.68 2.33
CA ASP A 467 12.25 44.06 1.82
C ASP A 467 11.94 42.62 1.40
N ILE A 468 11.75 42.45 0.09
CA ILE A 468 11.43 41.15 -0.53
C ILE A 468 12.64 40.21 -0.62
N THR A 469 13.85 40.68 -0.26
CA THR A 469 15.06 39.85 -0.21
C THR A 469 15.15 39.02 1.07
N LEU A 470 14.27 39.29 2.04
CA LEU A 470 14.19 38.51 3.26
C LEU A 470 13.62 37.10 2.97
N PRO A 471 13.95 36.10 3.82
CA PRO A 471 13.45 34.74 3.65
C PRO A 471 11.93 34.66 3.67
N ALA A 472 11.37 33.86 2.76
CA ALA A 472 9.94 33.61 2.72
C ALA A 472 9.51 32.65 3.83
N SER A 473 8.27 32.78 4.28
CA SER A 473 7.60 31.85 5.17
C SER A 473 6.46 31.15 4.44
N CYS A 474 6.43 29.82 4.46
CA CYS A 474 5.43 29.05 3.72
C CYS A 474 5.10 27.71 4.42
N THR A 475 4.04 27.05 3.95
CA THR A 475 3.68 25.70 4.41
C THR A 475 4.56 24.66 3.72
N PHE A 476 4.61 23.44 4.22
CA PHE A 476 5.38 22.37 3.59
C PHE A 476 4.87 22.06 2.16
N PHE A 477 3.57 22.17 1.93
CA PHE A 477 2.99 21.92 0.61
C PHE A 477 3.35 23.00 -0.42
N ASP A 478 3.54 24.25 0.02
CA ASP A 478 4.11 25.31 -0.82
C ASP A 478 5.54 24.96 -1.25
N VAL A 479 6.34 24.49 -0.30
CA VAL A 479 7.71 24.05 -0.56
C VAL A 479 7.75 22.94 -1.61
N LEU A 480 6.91 21.91 -1.46
CA LEU A 480 6.83 20.82 -2.44
C LEU A 480 6.43 21.33 -3.83
N ALA A 481 5.41 22.18 -3.92
CA ALA A 481 5.00 22.75 -5.20
C ALA A 481 6.11 23.62 -5.84
N TYR A 482 6.80 24.41 -5.01
CA TYR A 482 7.93 25.24 -5.45
C TYR A 482 9.08 24.39 -5.97
N VAL A 483 9.47 23.33 -5.25
CA VAL A 483 10.54 22.42 -5.68
C VAL A 483 10.19 21.81 -7.03
N ASN A 484 8.99 21.23 -7.17
CA ASN A 484 8.55 20.63 -8.44
C ASN A 484 8.59 21.63 -9.61
N TRP A 485 8.18 22.88 -9.38
CA TRP A 485 8.25 23.93 -10.39
C TRP A 485 9.69 24.27 -10.75
N MET A 486 10.57 24.47 -9.77
CA MET A 486 11.99 24.78 -10.00
C MET A 486 12.75 23.63 -10.68
N GLU A 487 12.46 22.38 -10.35
CA GLU A 487 13.03 21.21 -11.04
C GLU A 487 12.73 21.28 -12.54
N LYS A 488 11.50 21.63 -12.92
CA LYS A 488 11.10 21.79 -14.33
C LYS A 488 11.78 22.97 -15.02
N GLN A 489 12.09 24.05 -14.29
CA GLN A 489 12.79 25.20 -14.86
C GLN A 489 14.29 24.93 -15.06
N THR A 490 14.89 24.17 -14.16
CA THR A 490 16.36 24.00 -14.07
C THR A 490 16.86 22.68 -14.59
N ASP A 491 15.97 21.71 -14.85
CA ASP A 491 16.29 20.32 -15.20
C ASP A 491 17.30 19.70 -14.22
N THR A 492 17.14 20.02 -12.93
CA THR A 492 18.03 19.58 -11.83
C THR A 492 17.18 18.91 -10.74
N PRO A 493 17.64 17.80 -10.12
CA PRO A 493 16.87 17.03 -9.13
C PRO A 493 16.91 17.69 -7.74
N LEU A 494 16.22 18.83 -7.63
CA LEU A 494 16.19 19.66 -6.44
C LEU A 494 15.38 18.99 -5.32
N ARG A 495 15.85 19.14 -4.08
CA ARG A 495 15.17 18.66 -2.87
C ARG A 495 15.54 19.52 -1.66
N LEU A 496 14.93 19.23 -0.52
CA LEU A 496 15.35 19.78 0.76
C LEU A 496 16.53 18.99 1.35
N LEU A 497 17.25 19.61 2.29
CA LEU A 497 18.23 18.92 3.12
C LEU A 497 17.51 17.95 4.07
N THR A 498 18.12 16.78 4.33
CA THR A 498 17.68 15.92 5.43
C THR A 498 18.05 16.54 6.78
N CYS A 499 17.44 16.07 7.87
CA CYS A 499 17.80 16.50 9.22
C CYS A 499 19.28 16.27 9.53
N SER A 500 19.85 15.14 9.10
CA SER A 500 21.28 14.87 9.28
C SER A 500 22.15 15.79 8.43
N GLU A 501 21.78 16.04 7.16
CA GLU A 501 22.52 16.93 6.27
C GLU A 501 22.50 18.37 6.77
N TYR A 502 21.34 18.85 7.23
CA TYR A 502 21.20 20.18 7.81
C TYR A 502 22.09 20.35 9.04
N LYS A 503 22.07 19.39 9.99
CA LYS A 503 22.91 19.45 11.19
C LYS A 503 24.40 19.45 10.84
N SER A 504 24.83 18.59 9.92
CA SER A 504 26.21 18.57 9.43
C SER A 504 26.61 19.88 8.76
N LEU A 505 25.75 20.44 7.91
CA LEU A 505 25.99 21.72 7.22
C LEU A 505 26.05 22.90 8.19
N ARG A 506 25.20 22.89 9.21
CA ARG A 506 25.05 23.99 10.16
C ARG A 506 26.13 24.01 11.24
N GLY A 507 26.76 22.86 11.51
CA GLY A 507 27.82 22.70 12.51
C GLY A 507 27.34 22.88 13.95
N GLU A 508 28.28 22.86 14.91
CA GLU A 508 28.00 22.84 16.37
C GLU A 508 27.77 24.22 17.02
N ASN A 509 27.92 25.30 16.25
CA ASN A 509 27.78 26.68 16.76
C ASN A 509 26.31 27.10 16.82
N TRP A 510 25.54 26.52 17.75
CA TRP A 510 24.15 26.87 18.01
C TRP A 510 23.95 27.52 19.38
N SER A 511 22.96 28.41 19.46
CA SER A 511 22.61 29.13 20.69
C SER A 511 21.75 28.26 21.60
N GLU A 512 21.81 28.47 22.91
CA GLU A 512 20.92 27.79 23.85
C GLU A 512 19.43 28.08 23.51
N PRO A 513 18.53 27.09 23.65
CA PRO A 513 17.10 27.29 23.41
C PRO A 513 16.53 28.36 24.36
N LYS A 514 16.16 29.52 23.84
CA LYS A 514 15.53 30.59 24.64
C LYS A 514 14.04 30.29 24.83
N ARG A 515 13.65 29.77 26.00
CA ARG A 515 12.25 29.58 26.43
C ARG A 515 11.79 30.81 27.23
N GLY A 516 10.98 31.72 26.66
CA GLY A 516 10.49 32.88 27.43
C GLY A 516 10.08 34.12 26.61
N GLN A 517 9.77 35.21 27.32
CA GLN A 517 9.29 36.47 26.74
C GLN A 517 10.40 37.21 25.99
N GLY A 518 10.32 37.13 24.67
CA GLY A 518 11.17 37.81 23.70
C GLY A 518 11.04 37.05 22.38
N SER A 519 10.43 37.66 21.38
CA SER A 519 10.33 37.10 20.03
C SER A 519 11.16 37.95 19.08
N ASP A 520 11.94 37.32 18.20
CA ASP A 520 12.60 38.01 17.07
C ASP A 520 11.60 38.32 15.93
N MET A 521 10.31 38.08 16.19
CA MET A 521 9.19 38.37 15.31
C MET A 521 8.25 39.37 16.00
N SER A 522 7.43 40.06 15.21
CA SER A 522 6.39 40.95 15.74
C SER A 522 5.13 40.83 14.92
N PHE A 523 3.98 40.82 15.60
CA PHE A 523 2.69 40.89 14.93
C PHE A 523 2.32 42.34 14.72
N VAL A 524 1.86 42.69 13.53
CA VAL A 524 1.45 44.04 13.16
C VAL A 524 0.01 43.98 12.64
N ASN A 525 -0.88 44.79 13.21
CA ASN A 525 -2.25 44.86 12.72
C ASN A 525 -2.38 45.80 11.51
N GLY A 526 -3.56 45.85 10.88
CA GLY A 526 -3.82 46.70 9.72
C GLY A 526 -3.73 48.22 9.98
N VAL A 527 -3.73 48.64 11.24
CA VAL A 527 -3.61 50.05 11.67
C VAL A 527 -2.15 50.42 11.98
N GLY A 528 -1.27 49.43 12.10
CA GLY A 528 0.16 49.60 12.36
C GLY A 528 0.59 49.35 13.81
N ASP A 529 -0.31 48.92 14.70
CA ASP A 529 0.05 48.57 16.08
C ASP A 529 0.90 47.30 16.08
N VAL A 530 1.94 47.31 16.92
CA VAL A 530 2.94 46.25 16.99
C VAL A 530 2.82 45.49 18.31
N TYR A 531 2.64 44.18 18.22
CA TYR A 531 2.79 43.25 19.33
C TYR A 531 4.18 42.60 19.26
N HIS A 532 5.05 42.94 20.21
CA HIS A 532 6.42 42.42 20.30
C HIS A 532 6.52 40.96 20.79
N SER A 533 5.37 40.34 21.07
CA SER A 533 5.24 38.94 21.47
C SER A 533 3.94 38.37 20.89
N HIS A 534 3.63 37.11 21.21
CA HIS A 534 2.35 36.52 20.79
C HIS A 534 1.19 37.40 21.29
N PRO A 535 0.25 37.78 20.42
CA PRO A 535 -0.85 38.65 20.80
C PRO A 535 -1.73 38.00 21.89
N PRO A 536 -2.45 38.80 22.69
CA PRO A 536 -3.43 38.27 23.63
C PRO A 536 -4.52 37.51 22.88
N PHE A 537 -5.30 36.70 23.62
CA PHE A 537 -6.44 35.99 23.03
C PHE A 537 -7.37 36.97 22.31
N MET A 538 -7.68 36.67 21.06
CA MET A 538 -8.54 37.46 20.18
C MET A 538 -9.32 36.54 19.24
N PRO A 539 -10.42 37.02 18.63
CA PRO A 539 -11.14 36.28 17.59
C PRO A 539 -10.21 35.80 16.47
N GLN A 540 -10.51 34.63 15.90
CA GLN A 540 -9.69 34.03 14.84
C GLN A 540 -9.52 34.96 13.63
N SER A 541 -10.58 35.65 13.22
CA SER A 541 -10.55 36.64 12.13
C SER A 541 -9.54 37.75 12.37
N ASP A 542 -9.44 38.20 13.62
CA ASP A 542 -8.56 39.30 14.01
C ASP A 542 -7.11 38.81 14.01
N PHE A 543 -6.86 37.62 14.56
CA PHE A 543 -5.55 36.99 14.52
C PHE A 543 -5.09 36.71 13.08
N ASP A 544 -5.98 36.21 12.22
CA ASP A 544 -5.68 35.91 10.82
C ASP A 544 -5.28 37.17 10.04
N SER A 545 -5.87 38.32 10.37
CA SER A 545 -5.52 39.62 9.79
C SER A 545 -4.15 40.18 10.21
N LEU A 546 -3.55 39.67 11.31
CA LEU A 546 -2.25 40.14 11.76
C LEU A 546 -1.12 39.74 10.82
N HIS A 547 -0.22 40.67 10.55
CA HIS A 547 1.00 40.42 9.79
C HIS A 547 2.13 39.99 10.73
N LEU A 548 2.73 38.83 10.51
CA LEU A 548 3.92 38.42 11.26
C LEU A 548 5.17 38.89 10.52
N ARG A 549 5.98 39.73 11.16
CA ARG A 549 7.16 40.34 10.56
C ARG A 549 8.45 40.04 11.31
N TYR A 550 9.55 39.97 10.57
CA TYR A 550 10.90 39.97 11.17
C TYR A 550 11.17 41.27 11.93
N GLN A 551 11.80 41.17 13.10
CA GLN A 551 12.39 42.35 13.74
C GLN A 551 13.67 42.76 12.99
N GLN A 552 13.87 44.07 12.87
CA GLN A 552 15.03 44.66 12.18
C GLN A 552 16.00 45.28 13.20
N PRO A 553 17.32 45.07 13.06
CA PRO A 553 17.98 44.25 12.03
C PRO A 553 17.83 42.74 12.27
N LEU A 554 17.67 41.96 11.20
CA LEU A 554 17.64 40.49 11.27
C LEU A 554 19.06 39.96 11.49
N ASN A 555 19.28 39.30 12.63
CA ASN A 555 20.59 38.72 12.95
C ASN A 555 20.82 37.44 12.13
N ASN A 556 21.97 37.41 11.46
CA ASN A 556 22.42 36.26 10.67
C ASN A 556 23.86 35.95 11.02
N PHE A 557 24.26 34.69 10.86
CA PHE A 557 25.66 34.27 10.87
C PHE A 557 25.93 33.42 9.65
N LYS A 558 27.21 33.25 9.30
CA LYS A 558 27.66 32.53 8.11
C LYS A 558 28.39 31.26 8.52
N VAL A 559 27.99 30.12 7.94
CA VAL A 559 28.65 28.80 8.11
C VAL A 559 28.69 28.13 6.75
N ASN A 560 29.84 27.55 6.37
CA ASN A 560 30.01 26.88 5.07
C ASN A 560 29.57 27.75 3.89
N GLU A 561 29.97 29.02 3.93
CA GLU A 561 29.60 30.05 2.96
C GLU A 561 28.11 30.43 2.86
N LEU A 562 27.22 29.79 3.63
CA LEU A 562 25.78 30.05 3.65
C LEU A 562 25.35 30.90 4.86
N LYS A 563 24.37 31.78 4.67
CA LYS A 563 23.80 32.62 5.74
C LYS A 563 22.65 31.92 6.43
N PHE A 564 22.68 31.82 7.74
CA PHE A 564 21.59 31.29 8.57
C PHE A 564 21.06 32.35 9.53
N ILE A 565 19.76 32.29 9.81
CA ILE A 565 19.11 33.23 10.76
C ILE A 565 19.41 32.80 12.19
N ASP A 566 19.93 33.71 13.01
CA ASP A 566 20.07 33.50 14.46
C ASP A 566 18.77 33.81 15.20
N SER A 567 17.77 32.96 15.00
CA SER A 567 16.51 33.07 15.71
C SER A 567 15.99 31.71 16.13
N ASN A 568 15.47 31.64 17.35
CA ASN A 568 14.64 30.51 17.75
C ASN A 568 13.27 30.58 17.09
N PHE A 569 12.77 31.74 16.66
CA PHE A 569 11.45 31.93 16.06
C PHE A 569 11.44 31.76 14.53
N PHE A 570 12.59 31.40 13.95
CA PHE A 570 12.70 30.99 12.56
C PHE A 570 13.05 29.51 12.45
N CYS A 571 12.31 28.81 11.62
CA CYS A 571 12.55 27.42 11.27
C CYS A 571 12.85 27.25 9.78
N GLU A 572 13.50 26.15 9.44
CA GLU A 572 13.63 25.67 8.06
C GLU A 572 12.90 24.32 7.90
N TRP A 573 12.20 24.15 6.78
CA TRP A 573 11.63 22.86 6.37
C TRP A 573 12.74 21.90 5.92
N LEU A 574 12.63 20.65 6.36
CA LEU A 574 13.54 19.56 6.01
C LEU A 574 12.83 18.51 5.13
N LEU A 575 13.61 17.66 4.47
CA LEU A 575 13.14 16.63 3.55
C LEU A 575 12.09 15.71 4.18
N GLU A 576 12.24 15.40 5.46
CA GLU A 576 11.33 14.55 6.24
C GLU A 576 9.97 15.21 6.53
N GLY A 577 9.73 16.43 6.03
CA GLY A 577 8.49 17.18 6.26
C GLY A 577 8.38 17.69 7.69
N VAL A 578 9.52 17.97 8.32
CA VAL A 578 9.63 18.50 9.68
C VAL A 578 10.35 19.84 9.69
N GLN A 579 10.14 20.63 10.74
CA GLN A 579 10.84 21.89 10.93
C GLN A 579 12.00 21.77 11.93
N ILE A 580 13.11 22.43 11.63
CA ILE A 580 14.23 22.63 12.54
C ILE A 580 14.44 24.12 12.82
N ARG A 581 14.60 24.50 14.10
CA ARG A 581 14.90 25.89 14.49
C ARG A 581 16.34 26.21 14.11
N SER A 582 16.54 27.31 13.39
CA SER A 582 17.84 27.68 12.83
C SER A 582 18.91 27.97 13.90
N SER A 583 18.50 28.57 15.03
CA SER A 583 19.42 28.97 16.10
C SER A 583 19.83 27.82 17.04
N SER A 584 18.88 26.97 17.48
CA SER A 584 19.12 25.94 18.52
C SER A 584 19.14 24.49 18.01
N LEU A 585 18.82 24.26 16.73
CA LEU A 585 18.70 22.94 16.10
C LEU A 585 17.69 21.99 16.76
N THR A 586 16.79 22.56 17.55
CA THR A 586 15.66 21.86 18.15
C THR A 586 14.47 21.84 17.21
N SER A 587 13.48 21.01 17.56
CA SER A 587 12.24 20.86 16.80
C SER A 587 11.38 22.12 16.79
N PHE A 588 10.31 22.10 15.99
CA PHE A 588 9.26 23.13 16.03
C PHE A 588 8.76 23.42 17.46
N TYR A 589 8.77 22.45 18.37
CA TYR A 589 8.36 22.61 19.77
C TYR A 589 9.52 22.72 20.76
N MET A 590 10.74 23.04 20.31
CA MET A 590 11.95 23.14 21.13
C MET A 590 12.33 21.82 21.85
N ASN A 591 12.21 20.71 21.13
CA ASN A 591 12.61 19.37 21.59
C ASN A 591 13.81 18.86 20.76
N ASP A 592 14.73 18.13 21.39
CA ASP A 592 15.92 17.57 20.74
C ASP A 592 15.57 16.49 19.71
N TYR A 593 14.41 15.82 19.86
CA TYR A 593 13.90 14.81 18.94
C TYR A 593 13.18 15.44 17.73
N VAL A 594 13.93 16.15 16.87
CA VAL A 594 13.42 16.87 15.68
C VAL A 594 12.46 16.02 14.84
N LEU A 595 12.86 14.81 14.46
CA LEU A 595 12.08 13.92 13.59
C LEU A 595 10.75 13.44 14.21
N ARG A 596 10.60 13.54 15.54
CA ARG A 596 9.38 13.10 16.25
C ARG A 596 8.48 14.24 16.68
N SER A 597 8.93 15.49 16.56
CA SER A 597 8.31 16.65 17.21
C SER A 597 8.11 17.81 16.21
N SER A 598 7.38 17.55 15.14
CA SER A 598 7.09 18.51 14.07
C SER A 598 5.81 19.30 14.30
N GLY A 599 5.78 20.55 13.83
CA GLY A 599 4.54 21.32 13.68
C GLY A 599 3.69 20.80 12.51
N PRO A 600 2.44 21.28 12.37
CA PRO A 600 1.58 20.95 11.24
C PRO A 600 2.20 21.35 9.89
N GLN A 601 2.06 20.51 8.88
CA GLN A 601 2.62 20.72 7.52
C GLN A 601 1.88 21.78 6.70
N ASP A 602 0.63 22.03 7.05
CA ASP A 602 -0.26 23.05 6.47
C ASP A 602 -0.14 24.41 7.16
N SER A 603 0.77 24.55 8.13
CA SER A 603 1.00 25.80 8.84
C SER A 603 2.33 26.46 8.46
N THR A 604 2.31 27.79 8.41
CA THR A 604 3.50 28.64 8.27
C THR A 604 4.29 28.79 9.58
N GLY A 605 3.68 28.41 10.72
CA GLY A 605 4.19 28.65 12.06
C GLY A 605 3.64 29.93 12.72
N LYS A 606 2.82 30.73 12.00
CA LYS A 606 2.30 32.02 12.49
C LYS A 606 1.62 31.91 13.87
N TYR A 607 0.85 30.85 14.10
CA TYR A 607 0.16 30.61 15.38
C TYR A 607 1.09 30.43 16.59
N LYS A 608 2.39 30.23 16.37
CA LYS A 608 3.43 30.22 17.42
C LYS A 608 4.31 31.48 17.39
N GLY A 609 3.96 32.47 16.57
CA GLY A 609 4.82 33.63 16.32
C GLY A 609 6.11 33.25 15.62
N MET A 610 6.04 32.25 14.73
CA MET A 610 7.20 31.71 14.02
C MET A 610 7.03 31.84 12.51
N LYS A 611 8.16 31.95 11.82
CA LYS A 611 8.25 31.83 10.37
C LYS A 611 9.01 30.57 9.99
N THR A 612 8.61 29.93 8.89
CA THR A 612 9.25 28.70 8.40
C THR A 612 9.65 28.86 6.94
N GLY A 613 10.94 29.00 6.68
CA GLY A 613 11.52 29.05 5.34
C GLY A 613 12.08 27.71 4.90
N PHE A 614 12.86 27.70 3.82
CA PHE A 614 13.50 26.49 3.30
C PHE A 614 14.66 26.84 2.36
N ARG A 615 15.49 25.83 2.09
CA ARG A 615 16.57 25.85 1.10
C ARG A 615 16.46 24.65 0.19
N LEU A 616 17.01 24.80 -1.00
CA LEU A 616 17.13 23.73 -1.97
C LEU A 616 18.55 23.18 -2.00
N CYS A 617 18.67 21.90 -2.30
CA CYS A 617 19.95 21.25 -2.51
C CYS A 617 19.83 20.13 -3.54
N TYR A 618 20.97 19.74 -4.09
CA TYR A 618 21.14 18.55 -4.93
C TYR A 618 22.60 18.07 -4.88
N GLU A 619 22.83 16.79 -5.19
CA GLU A 619 24.17 16.20 -5.18
C GLU A 619 24.86 16.42 -6.54
N LEU A 620 26.16 16.70 -6.55
CA LEU A 620 26.93 16.70 -7.79
C LEU A 620 27.31 15.26 -8.15
N ALA A 621 27.17 14.89 -9.43
CA ALA A 621 27.62 13.57 -9.86
C ALA A 621 29.14 13.45 -9.67
N LYS A 622 29.59 12.34 -9.05
CA LYS A 622 31.02 12.04 -8.94
C LYS A 622 31.58 11.78 -10.34
N HIS A 623 32.62 12.51 -10.71
CA HIS A 623 33.36 12.33 -11.96
C HIS A 623 34.10 10.99 -12.01
#